data_AF-A0AAV7K4K8-F1
#
_entry.id   AF-A0AAV7K4K8-F1
#
_cell.length_a   1.000
_cell.length_b   1.000
_cell.length_c   1.000
_cell.angle_alpha   90.00
_cell.angle_beta   90.00
_cell.angle_gamma   90.00
#
_symmetry.space_group_name_H-M   'P 1'
#
loop_
_entity.id
_entity.type
_entity.pdbx_description
1 polymer ?
#
loop_
_entity_poly.entity_id
_entity_poly.type
_entity_poly.pdbx_seq_one_letter_code
_entity_poly.pdbx_strand_id
1 'polypeptide(L)'
;MSGPKSGVAKQLRDEEPRALYLHCYGQALNLAAGDAIKRCKHAKDGLDVAFEVSKLLKFSPKRTAKLEKLKEELALDSPGFRVLCLLAGQFVRLI
;
A
#
# COMPACT_ATOMS: atom_id res chain seq x y z
N MET A 1 4.13 -6.53 11.71
CA MET A 1 5.57 -6.84 11.66
C MET A 1 6.28 -6.78 13.02
N SER A 2 5.57 -6.49 14.12
CA SER A 2 6.18 -6.23 15.45
C SER A 2 5.36 -6.93 16.54
N GLY A 3 5.07 -8.22 16.35
CA GLY A 3 4.39 -9.02 17.36
C GLY A 3 5.41 -9.55 18.37
N PRO A 4 5.16 -9.45 19.69
CA PRO A 4 6.07 -9.96 20.73
C PRO A 4 6.24 -11.49 20.66
N LYS A 5 5.29 -12.19 20.04
CA LYS A 5 5.30 -13.66 19.90
C LYS A 5 5.83 -14.13 18.54
N SER A 6 5.61 -13.36 17.48
CA SER A 6 6.00 -13.69 16.10
C SER A 6 6.12 -12.40 15.25
N GLY A 7 7.31 -12.12 14.76
CA GLY A 7 7.58 -10.99 13.88
C GLY A 7 9.07 -10.88 13.56
N VAL A 8 9.39 -10.18 12.47
CA VAL A 8 10.78 -9.96 12.01
C VAL A 8 11.64 -9.34 13.11
N ALA A 9 11.05 -8.44 13.92
CA ALA A 9 11.71 -7.84 15.08
C ALA A 9 12.17 -8.87 16.12
N LYS A 10 11.40 -9.93 16.32
CA LYS A 10 11.71 -11.01 17.27
C LYS A 10 12.80 -11.92 16.69
N GLN A 11 12.64 -12.35 15.44
CA GLN A 11 13.64 -13.18 14.74
C GLN A 11 15.02 -12.51 14.72
N LEU A 12 15.06 -11.19 14.49
CA LEU A 12 16.32 -10.44 14.49
C LEU A 12 16.96 -10.37 15.89
N ARG A 13 16.15 -10.32 16.95
CA ARG A 13 16.62 -10.29 18.35
C ARG A 13 17.01 -11.67 18.85
N ASP A 14 16.37 -12.73 18.35
CA ASP A 14 16.72 -14.12 18.66
C ASP A 14 18.10 -14.47 18.07
N GLU A 15 18.44 -13.93 16.89
CA GLU A 15 19.77 -14.09 16.27
C GLU A 15 20.84 -13.18 16.90
N GLU A 16 20.52 -11.89 17.08
CA GLU A 16 21.43 -10.92 17.70
C GLU A 16 20.73 -10.21 18.87
N PRO A 17 20.97 -10.63 20.13
CA PRO A 17 20.27 -10.08 21.30
C PRO A 17 20.59 -8.61 21.58
N ARG A 18 21.66 -8.07 20.97
CA ARG A 18 22.05 -6.65 21.02
C ARG A 18 21.26 -5.78 20.03
N ALA A 19 20.48 -6.38 19.12
CA ALA A 19 19.73 -5.65 18.12
C ALA A 19 18.60 -4.83 18.78
N LEU A 20 18.69 -3.51 18.64
CA LEU A 20 17.66 -2.58 19.08
C LEU A 20 16.61 -2.43 17.97
N TYR A 21 15.37 -2.79 18.30
CA TYR A 21 14.26 -2.60 17.39
C TYR A 21 13.71 -1.19 17.54
N LEU A 22 14.03 -0.32 16.58
CA LEU A 22 13.51 1.04 16.50
C LEU A 22 12.53 1.13 15.33
N HIS A 23 11.33 1.64 15.60
CA HIS A 23 10.41 2.00 14.53
C HIS A 23 10.89 3.29 13.86
N CYS A 24 10.88 3.33 12.53
CA CYS A 24 11.01 4.60 11.84
C CYS A 24 9.76 5.46 12.14
N TYR A 25 9.94 6.78 12.20
CA TYR A 25 8.85 7.71 12.47
C TYR A 25 7.66 7.53 11.52
N GLY A 26 7.92 7.23 10.24
CA GLY A 26 6.87 6.94 9.25
C GLY A 26 6.01 5.73 9.63
N GLN A 27 6.62 4.64 10.11
CA GLN A 27 5.90 3.45 10.54
C GLN A 27 5.09 3.72 11.82
N ALA A 28 5.68 4.44 12.77
CA ALA A 28 5.00 4.82 14.01
C ALA A 28 3.78 5.70 13.74
N LEU A 29 3.94 6.71 12.88
CA LEU A 29 2.86 7.60 12.46
C LEU A 29 1.74 6.84 11.72
N ASN A 30 2.10 5.94 10.80
CA ASN A 30 1.12 5.15 10.06
C ASN A 30 0.28 4.26 10.99
N LEU A 31 0.90 3.63 11.99
CA LEU A 31 0.20 2.85 13.00
C LEU A 31 -0.72 3.73 13.86
N ALA A 32 -0.22 4.87 14.35
CA ALA A 32 -1.00 5.80 15.15
C ALA A 32 -2.22 6.36 14.38
N ALA A 33 -2.03 6.75 13.12
CA ALA A 33 -3.10 7.22 12.25
C ALA A 33 -4.15 6.13 12.00
N GLY A 34 -3.71 4.90 11.69
CA GLY A 34 -4.62 3.77 11.51
C GLY A 34 -5.46 3.47 12.76
N ASP A 35 -4.85 3.52 13.95
CA ASP A 35 -5.57 3.29 15.20
C ASP A 35 -6.48 4.46 15.58
N ALA A 36 -6.12 5.70 15.28
CA ALA A 36 -6.99 6.86 15.45
C ALA A 36 -8.24 6.76 14.54
N ILE A 37 -8.05 6.40 13.27
CA ILE A 37 -9.16 6.25 12.31
C ILE A 37 -10.11 5.13 12.75
N LYS A 38 -9.59 3.98 13.20
CA LYS A 38 -10.43 2.87 13.70
C LYS A 38 -11.35 3.27 14.87
N ARG A 39 -10.92 4.22 15.71
CA ARG A 39 -11.68 4.72 16.86
C ARG A 39 -12.74 5.75 16.46
N CYS A 40 -12.61 6.39 15.31
CA CYS A 40 -13.57 7.35 14.80
C CYS A 40 -14.47 6.70 13.73
N LYS A 41 -15.73 6.42 14.09
CA LYS A 41 -16.69 5.77 13.19
C LYS A 41 -16.83 6.48 11.83
N HIS A 42 -17.03 7.80 11.84
CA HIS A 42 -17.20 8.57 10.60
C HIS A 42 -15.97 8.53 9.69
N ALA A 43 -14.76 8.60 10.28
CA ALA A 43 -13.52 8.52 9.51
C ALA A 43 -13.32 7.13 8.90
N LYS A 44 -13.64 6.08 9.66
CA LYS A 44 -13.62 4.70 9.18
C LYS A 44 -14.61 4.49 8.04
N ASP A 45 -15.87 4.85 8.24
CA ASP A 45 -16.92 4.66 7.24
C ASP A 45 -16.60 5.45 5.96
N GLY A 46 -16.08 6.68 6.08
CA GLY A 46 -15.61 7.46 4.94
C GLY A 46 -14.44 6.81 4.19
N LEU A 47 -13.49 6.22 4.91
CA LEU A 47 -12.36 5.50 4.32
C LEU A 47 -12.82 4.22 3.61
N ASP A 48 -13.78 3.49 4.18
CA ASP A 48 -14.37 2.29 3.60
C ASP A 48 -15.09 2.63 2.29
N VAL A 49 -15.88 3.71 2.25
CA VAL A 49 -16.52 4.19 1.01
C VAL A 49 -15.47 4.58 -0.04
N ALA A 50 -14.44 5.34 0.35
CA ALA A 50 -13.37 5.71 -0.57
C ALA A 50 -12.64 4.47 -1.13
N PHE A 51 -12.45 3.44 -0.30
CA PHE A 51 -11.86 2.17 -0.71
C PHE A 51 -12.73 1.44 -1.74
N GLU A 52 -14.05 1.35 -1.54
CA GLU A 52 -14.96 0.76 -2.51
C GLU A 52 -14.99 1.54 -3.83
N VAL A 53 -15.04 2.87 -3.78
CA VAL A 53 -14.91 3.72 -4.98
C VAL A 53 -13.59 3.45 -5.71
N SER A 54 -12.49 3.29 -4.96
CA SER A 54 -11.19 2.98 -5.56
C SER A 54 -11.20 1.64 -6.30
N LYS A 55 -11.91 0.62 -5.77
CA LYS A 55 -12.08 -0.67 -6.45
C LYS A 55 -12.88 -0.52 -7.73
N LEU A 56 -14.00 0.21 -7.68
CA LEU A 56 -14.81 0.48 -8.87
C LEU A 56 -13.99 1.15 -9.97
N LEU A 57 -13.15 2.12 -9.60
CA LEU A 57 -12.25 2.79 -10.55
C LEU A 57 -11.14 1.88 -11.08
N LYS A 58 -10.62 0.96 -10.28
CA LYS A 58 -9.56 0.01 -10.67
C LYS A 58 -10.06 -1.09 -11.57
N PHE A 59 -11.20 -1.67 -11.24
CA PHE A 59 -11.77 -2.83 -11.92
C PHE A 59 -12.82 -2.44 -12.96
N SER A 60 -12.98 -1.14 -13.25
CA SER A 60 -13.88 -0.66 -14.30
C SER A 60 -13.46 -1.23 -15.67
N PRO A 61 -14.32 -2.05 -16.32
CA PRO A 61 -14.01 -2.63 -17.63
C PRO A 61 -13.78 -1.55 -18.70
N LYS A 62 -14.50 -0.42 -18.59
CA LYS A 62 -14.35 0.72 -19.50
C LYS A 62 -12.96 1.37 -19.38
N ARG A 63 -12.42 1.47 -18.17
CA ARG A 63 -11.07 2.01 -17.94
C ARG A 63 -10.02 1.06 -18.51
N THR A 64 -10.14 -0.23 -18.25
CA THR A 64 -9.20 -1.24 -18.76
C THR A 64 -9.20 -1.27 -20.28
N ALA A 65 -10.37 -1.28 -20.93
CA ALA A 65 -10.47 -1.24 -22.39
C ALA A 65 -9.83 0.03 -23.01
N LYS A 66 -10.00 1.20 -22.38
CA LYS A 66 -9.34 2.43 -22.84
C LYS A 66 -7.83 2.38 -22.63
N LEU A 67 -7.37 1.80 -21.51
CA LEU A 67 -5.95 1.66 -21.21
C LEU A 67 -5.27 0.72 -22.23
N GLU A 68 -5.89 -0.41 -22.57
CA GLU A 68 -5.32 -1.34 -23.56
C GLU A 68 -5.24 -0.68 -24.95
N LYS A 69 -6.26 0.07 -25.37
CA LYS A 69 -6.18 0.89 -26.61
C LYS A 69 -5.02 1.88 -26.59
N LEU A 70 -4.84 2.61 -25.49
CA LEU A 70 -3.74 3.55 -25.34
C LEU A 70 -2.37 2.87 -25.31
N LYS A 71 -2.28 1.63 -24.80
CA LYS A 71 -1.04 0.83 -24.84
C LYS A 71 -0.74 0.33 -26.26
N GLU A 72 -1.76 -0.05 -27.02
CA GLU A 72 -1.63 -0.46 -28.43
C GLU A 72 -1.18 0.73 -29.29
N GLU A 73 -1.64 1.95 -28.99
CA GLU A 73 -1.25 3.20 -29.66
C GLU A 73 0.18 3.66 -29.31
N LEU A 74 0.72 3.27 -28.15
CA LEU A 74 2.10 3.60 -27.73
C LEU A 74 3.07 2.49 -28.12
N ALA A 75 3.79 2.66 -29.23
CA ALA A 75 4.79 1.70 -29.70
C ALA A 75 5.97 1.51 -28.70
N LEU A 76 6.33 0.22 -28.56
CA LEU A 76 7.43 -0.53 -27.90
C LEU A 76 8.70 0.14 -27.31
N ASP A 77 9.02 1.42 -27.54
CA ASP A 77 10.33 2.00 -27.17
C ASP A 77 10.31 2.98 -25.97
N SER A 78 9.15 3.16 -25.33
CA SER A 78 9.00 3.97 -24.12
C SER A 78 8.67 3.08 -22.93
N PRO A 79 9.18 3.35 -21.71
CA PRO A 79 8.74 2.64 -20.51
C PRO A 79 7.23 2.86 -20.34
N GLY A 80 6.44 1.89 -20.83
CA GLY A 80 5.02 2.05 -21.07
C GLY A 80 4.20 2.37 -19.82
N PHE A 81 2.92 2.70 -20.03
CA PHE A 81 1.96 2.99 -18.96
C PHE A 81 1.87 1.83 -17.97
N ARG A 82 2.63 1.89 -16.87
CA ARG A 82 2.49 0.98 -15.74
C ARG A 82 1.26 1.40 -14.97
N VAL A 83 0.32 0.49 -14.79
CA VAL A 83 -0.80 0.71 -13.88
C VAL A 83 -0.20 0.87 -12.48
N LEU A 84 -0.14 2.11 -11.99
CA LEU A 84 0.08 2.39 -10.57
C LEU A 84 -1.08 1.75 -9.81
N CYS A 85 -0.86 0.53 -9.35
CA CYS A 85 -1.84 -0.17 -8.55
C CYS A 85 -1.90 0.52 -7.19
N LEU A 86 -2.83 1.48 -7.02
CA LEU A 86 -3.07 2.26 -5.79
C LEU A 86 -3.42 1.42 -4.54
N LEU A 87 -3.36 0.08 -4.59
CA LEU A 87 -3.72 -0.84 -3.51
C LEU A 87 -2.63 -1.86 -3.20
N ALA A 88 -1.56 -1.92 -3.99
CA ALA A 88 -0.34 -2.51 -3.47
C ALA A 88 0.24 -1.44 -2.53
N GLY A 89 0.25 -1.71 -1.23
CA GLY A 89 1.10 -1.00 -0.26
C GLY A 89 2.60 -1.21 -0.53
N GLN A 90 2.99 -1.27 -1.79
CA GLN A 90 4.35 -1.21 -2.28
C GLN A 90 4.47 0.12 -3.00
N PHE A 91 5.13 1.04 -2.31
CA PHE A 91 6.01 2.01 -2.95
C PHE A 91 6.88 1.23 -3.95
N VAL A 92 6.42 1.12 -5.21
CA VAL A 92 7.28 0.68 -6.31
C VAL A 92 8.23 1.84 -6.52
N ARG A 93 9.39 1.71 -5.88
CA ARG A 93 10.56 2.55 -6.06
C ARG A 93 10.90 2.49 -7.55
N LEU A 94 10.71 3.61 -8.24
CA LEU A 94 11.36 3.89 -9.51
C LEU A 94 12.87 3.93 -9.24
N ILE A 95 13.55 2.83 -9.55
CA ILE A 95 14.88 2.80 -10.18
C ILE A 95 14.83 1.66 -11.19
#